data_AF-A0A7C0WBN1-F1
#
_entry.id   AF-A0A7C0WBN1-F1
#
_cell.length_a   1.000
_cell.length_b   1.000
_cell.length_c   1.000
_cell.angle_alpha   90.00
_cell.angle_beta   90.00
_cell.angle_gamma   90.00
#
_symmetry.space_group_name_H-M   'P 1'
#
loop_
_entity.id
_entity.type
_entity.pdbx_description
1 polymer ?
#
loop_
_entity_poly.entity_id
_entity_poly.type
_entity_poly.pdbx_seq_one_letter_code
_entity_poly.pdbx_strand_id
1 'polypeptide(L)'
;MKQDYKLYFHNRIKISCLFLFISAYLMINAGYAYAHRVTIFAWVEGDTIHTESKFSDGKAVKGGDIIVSGLQGKQLLKGKTDDHGEFSFRIPEKTAMKLVVLAGMGHRGEWTIPLDEIQPSAGEPAEPADLQKKTVSGSEIKPEIEPALNLNPNNFQFALEKALDRKLSPVIRMLAELREPKGPAIHDILGGIGYIFGFVGIAAYFNYRRKKTDL
;
A
#
# COMPACT_ATOMS: atom_id res chain seq x y z
N MET A 1 48.17 -28.56 -39.62
CA MET A 1 48.18 -28.72 -38.15
C MET A 1 48.01 -27.40 -37.37
N LYS A 2 48.90 -26.39 -37.46
CA LYS A 2 48.70 -25.13 -36.70
C LYS A 2 47.56 -24.23 -37.23
N GLN A 3 47.27 -24.30 -38.52
CA GLN A 3 46.27 -23.46 -39.20
C GLN A 3 44.83 -23.96 -38.93
N ASP A 4 44.66 -25.29 -38.89
CA ASP A 4 43.40 -25.96 -38.56
C ASP A 4 43.01 -25.72 -37.08
N TYR A 5 44.00 -25.71 -36.17
CA TYR A 5 43.78 -25.41 -34.76
C TYR A 5 43.32 -23.97 -34.51
N LYS A 6 43.89 -23.00 -35.25
CA LYS A 6 43.44 -21.59 -35.18
C LYS A 6 42.01 -21.42 -35.69
N LEU A 7 41.63 -22.12 -36.76
CA LEU A 7 40.28 -22.09 -37.32
C LEU A 7 39.26 -22.71 -36.34
N TYR A 8 39.63 -23.84 -35.74
CA TYR A 8 38.80 -24.54 -34.75
C TYR A 8 38.60 -23.72 -33.47
N PHE A 9 39.67 -23.08 -32.98
CA PHE A 9 39.64 -22.20 -31.81
C PHE A 9 38.81 -20.93 -32.07
N HIS A 10 38.94 -20.32 -33.25
CA HIS A 10 38.09 -19.18 -33.66
C HIS A 10 36.61 -19.54 -33.74
N ASN A 11 36.28 -20.73 -34.27
CA ASN A 11 34.89 -21.19 -34.32
C ASN A 11 34.32 -21.43 -32.92
N ARG A 12 35.10 -21.98 -31.98
CA ARG A 12 34.65 -22.15 -30.58
C ARG A 12 34.42 -20.82 -29.86
N ILE A 13 35.29 -19.82 -30.08
CA ILE A 13 35.08 -18.47 -29.54
C ILE A 13 33.82 -17.83 -30.12
N LYS A 14 33.61 -17.92 -31.44
CA LYS A 14 32.40 -17.39 -32.10
C LYS A 14 31.13 -18.05 -31.57
N ILE A 15 31.14 -19.37 -31.38
CA ILE A 15 30.00 -20.12 -30.82
C ILE A 15 29.77 -19.71 -29.36
N SER A 16 30.82 -19.58 -28.55
CA SER A 16 30.71 -19.14 -27.15
C SER A 16 30.18 -17.70 -27.02
N CYS A 17 30.63 -16.78 -27.89
CA CYS A 17 30.11 -15.42 -27.96
C CYS A 17 28.65 -15.39 -28.44
N LEU A 18 28.26 -16.22 -29.41
CA LEU A 18 26.88 -16.34 -29.88
C LEU A 18 25.96 -16.86 -28.76
N PHE A 19 26.39 -17.87 -28.01
CA PHE A 19 25.65 -18.36 -26.84
C PHE A 19 25.52 -17.30 -25.75
N LEU A 20 26.58 -16.54 -25.45
CA LEU A 20 26.52 -15.42 -24.51
C LEU A 20 25.58 -14.31 -24.99
N PHE A 21 25.58 -14.02 -26.29
CA PHE A 21 24.71 -13.00 -26.88
C PHE A 21 23.23 -13.43 -26.86
N ILE A 22 22.94 -14.69 -27.18
CA ILE A 22 21.60 -15.28 -27.10
C ILE A 22 21.12 -15.33 -25.64
N SER A 23 21.98 -15.71 -24.70
CA SER A 23 21.68 -15.70 -23.26
C SER A 23 21.38 -14.29 -22.75
N ALA A 24 22.21 -13.30 -23.10
CA ALA A 24 21.98 -11.90 -22.76
C ALA A 24 20.68 -11.37 -23.38
N TYR A 25 20.39 -11.73 -24.64
CA TYR A 25 19.14 -11.37 -25.32
C TYR A 25 17.91 -11.99 -24.64
N LEU A 26 17.99 -13.24 -24.20
CA LEU A 26 16.93 -13.91 -23.43
C LEU A 26 16.70 -13.24 -22.07
N MET A 27 17.75 -12.81 -21.37
CA MET A 27 17.61 -12.10 -20.09
C MET A 27 17.03 -10.69 -20.25
N ILE A 28 17.34 -9.99 -21.34
CA ILE A 28 16.76 -8.67 -21.65
C ILE A 28 15.27 -8.79 -21.99
N ASN A 29 14.84 -9.93 -22.53
CA ASN A 29 13.43 -10.23 -22.82
C ASN A 29 12.71 -10.95 -21.66
N ALA A 30 13.28 -10.96 -20.45
CA ALA A 30 12.51 -11.31 -19.25
C ALA A 30 11.43 -10.24 -19.05
N GLY A 31 10.28 -10.46 -19.69
CA GLY A 31 9.17 -9.52 -19.67
C GLY A 31 8.71 -9.21 -18.26
N TYR A 32 8.12 -8.03 -18.09
CA TYR A 32 7.44 -7.68 -16.84
C TYR A 32 6.36 -8.71 -16.58
N ALA A 33 6.52 -9.50 -15.51
CA ALA A 33 5.41 -10.27 -14.97
C ALA A 33 4.39 -9.25 -14.47
N TYR A 34 3.36 -9.00 -15.27
CA TYR A 34 2.21 -8.18 -14.87
C TYR A 34 1.43 -9.00 -13.86
N ALA A 35 1.92 -9.04 -12.62
CA ALA A 35 1.20 -9.63 -11.52
C ALA A 35 -0.07 -8.78 -11.35
N HIS A 36 -1.21 -9.36 -11.72
CA HIS A 36 -2.52 -8.73 -11.52
C HIS A 36 -2.63 -8.39 -10.03
N ARG A 37 -2.66 -7.11 -9.68
CA ARG A 37 -2.70 -6.68 -8.28
C ARG A 37 -4.09 -6.97 -7.73
N VAL A 38 -4.13 -7.51 -6.51
CA VAL A 38 -5.35 -7.60 -5.70
C VAL A 38 -5.28 -6.53 -4.61
N THR A 39 -6.39 -5.85 -4.41
CA THR A 39 -6.56 -4.84 -3.37
C THR A 39 -7.66 -5.30 -2.42
N ILE A 40 -7.43 -5.12 -1.13
CA ILE A 40 -8.45 -5.22 -0.08
C ILE A 40 -8.61 -3.84 0.53
N PHE A 41 -9.86 -3.40 0.65
CA PHE A 41 -10.26 -2.26 1.43
C PHE A 41 -10.91 -2.74 2.70
N ALA A 42 -10.72 -2.02 3.81
CA ALA A 42 -11.45 -2.27 5.02
C ALA A 42 -11.78 -0.97 5.75
N TRP A 43 -12.95 -0.94 6.39
CA TRP A 43 -13.41 0.19 7.19
C TRP A 43 -14.17 -0.30 8.41
N VAL A 44 -14.19 0.54 9.45
CA VAL A 44 -14.91 0.28 10.68
C VAL A 44 -16.27 0.97 10.64
N GLU A 45 -17.33 0.21 10.88
CA GLU A 45 -18.68 0.70 11.09
C GLU A 45 -19.23 0.12 12.41
N GLY A 46 -19.35 0.97 13.43
CA GLY A 46 -19.78 0.52 14.76
C GLY A 46 -18.79 -0.48 15.38
N ASP A 47 -19.27 -1.69 15.68
CA ASP A 47 -18.49 -2.81 16.22
C ASP A 47 -18.00 -3.79 15.13
N THR A 48 -18.26 -3.47 13.86
CA THR A 48 -18.06 -4.36 12.72
C THR A 48 -17.02 -3.78 11.78
N ILE A 49 -16.11 -4.64 11.31
CA ILE A 49 -15.19 -4.33 10.22
C ILE A 49 -15.78 -4.93 8.96
N HIS A 50 -15.90 -4.07 7.95
CA HIS A 50 -16.28 -4.46 6.60
C HIS A 50 -15.04 -4.46 5.73
N THR A 51 -15.02 -5.38 4.76
CA THR A 51 -13.95 -5.46 3.77
C THR A 51 -14.52 -5.66 2.38
N GLU A 52 -13.83 -5.12 1.38
CA GLU A 52 -14.12 -5.34 -0.03
C GLU A 52 -12.82 -5.62 -0.78
N SER A 53 -12.75 -6.72 -1.53
CA SER A 53 -11.56 -7.15 -2.24
C SER A 53 -11.80 -7.24 -3.75
N LYS A 54 -10.93 -6.60 -4.53
CA LYS A 54 -11.02 -6.51 -5.99
C LYS A 54 -9.68 -6.76 -6.68
N PHE A 55 -9.74 -7.30 -7.89
CA PHE A 55 -8.64 -7.33 -8.83
C PHE A 55 -8.47 -5.96 -9.50
N SER A 56 -7.31 -5.75 -10.13
CA SER A 56 -6.98 -4.48 -10.81
C SER A 56 -7.95 -4.10 -11.95
N ASP A 57 -8.64 -5.09 -12.53
CA ASP A 57 -9.66 -4.88 -13.56
C ASP A 57 -11.06 -4.59 -12.98
N GLY A 58 -11.15 -4.43 -11.65
CA GLY A 58 -12.37 -4.12 -10.93
C GLY A 58 -13.23 -5.34 -10.57
N LYS A 59 -12.87 -6.56 -11.01
CA LYS A 59 -13.62 -7.77 -10.66
C LYS A 59 -13.48 -8.08 -9.17
N ALA A 60 -14.56 -8.54 -8.56
CA ALA A 60 -14.57 -9.02 -7.18
C ALA A 60 -13.67 -10.25 -7.00
N VAL A 61 -12.97 -10.31 -5.87
CA VAL A 61 -12.24 -11.50 -5.43
C VAL A 61 -13.23 -12.45 -4.77
N LYS A 62 -13.68 -13.50 -5.46
CA LYS A 62 -14.65 -14.46 -4.91
C LYS A 62 -13.96 -15.61 -4.19
N GLY A 63 -14.38 -15.93 -2.96
CA GLY A 63 -13.84 -17.06 -2.19
C GLY A 63 -12.37 -16.91 -1.74
N GLY A 64 -11.82 -15.70 -1.81
CA GLY A 64 -10.46 -15.37 -1.39
C GLY A 64 -10.32 -15.50 0.12
N ASP A 65 -9.18 -16.02 0.60
CA ASP A 65 -8.93 -16.15 2.04
C ASP A 65 -8.61 -14.79 2.65
N ILE A 66 -9.35 -14.40 3.69
CA ILE A 66 -9.06 -13.23 4.51
C ILE A 66 -8.39 -13.70 5.81
N ILE A 67 -7.22 -13.15 6.11
CA ILE A 67 -6.50 -13.38 7.35
C ILE A 67 -6.41 -12.05 8.08
N VAL A 68 -6.89 -12.02 9.33
CA VAL A 68 -6.86 -10.86 10.21
C VAL A 68 -5.87 -11.15 11.34
N SER A 69 -4.88 -10.29 11.51
CA SER A 69 -3.89 -10.40 12.58
C SER A 69 -3.68 -9.08 13.31
N GLY A 70 -3.22 -9.13 14.55
CA GLY A 70 -2.64 -7.95 15.20
C GLY A 70 -1.30 -7.57 14.55
N LEU A 71 -0.80 -6.36 14.81
CA LEU A 71 0.47 -5.90 14.23
C LEU A 71 1.68 -6.79 14.59
N GLN A 72 1.62 -7.52 15.71
CA GLN A 72 2.66 -8.47 16.14
C GLN A 72 2.55 -9.84 15.43
N GLY A 73 1.63 -9.99 14.47
CA GLY A 73 1.46 -11.21 13.68
C GLY A 73 0.58 -12.29 14.32
N LYS A 74 0.06 -12.07 15.53
CA LYS A 74 -0.94 -12.94 16.16
C LYS A 74 -2.20 -12.95 15.29
N GLN A 75 -2.54 -14.09 14.70
CA GLN A 75 -3.78 -14.26 13.96
C GLN A 75 -4.98 -14.15 14.92
N LEU A 76 -5.92 -13.25 14.59
CA LEU A 76 -7.14 -13.01 15.35
C LEU A 76 -8.31 -13.76 14.73
N LEU A 77 -8.41 -13.77 13.39
CA LEU A 77 -9.51 -14.38 12.66
C LEU A 77 -9.09 -14.79 11.24
N LYS A 78 -9.78 -15.77 10.68
CA LYS A 78 -9.72 -16.14 9.27
C LYS A 78 -11.13 -16.24 8.69
N GLY A 79 -11.32 -15.77 7.46
CA GLY A 79 -12.58 -15.80 6.74
C GLY A 79 -12.38 -15.99 5.23
N LYS A 80 -13.48 -15.89 4.48
CA LYS A 80 -13.47 -15.89 3.02
C LYS A 80 -14.37 -14.79 2.48
N THR A 81 -13.98 -14.21 1.36
CA THR A 81 -14.83 -13.27 0.63
C THR A 81 -16.00 -13.99 -0.05
N ASP A 82 -17.13 -13.29 -0.14
CA ASP A 82 -18.32 -13.75 -0.85
C ASP A 82 -18.25 -13.51 -2.38
N ASP A 83 -19.39 -13.64 -3.06
CA ASP A 83 -19.51 -13.44 -4.50
C ASP A 83 -19.35 -11.98 -4.97
N HIS A 84 -19.45 -11.02 -4.05
CA HIS A 84 -19.21 -9.60 -4.27
C HIS A 84 -17.79 -9.18 -3.86
N GLY A 85 -17.01 -10.11 -3.31
CA GLY A 85 -15.66 -9.83 -2.83
C GLY A 85 -15.64 -9.25 -1.43
N GLU A 86 -16.76 -9.33 -0.71
CA GLU A 86 -16.94 -8.74 0.60
C GLU A 86 -16.71 -9.76 1.71
N PHE A 87 -16.25 -9.28 2.86
CA PHE A 87 -16.22 -10.07 4.09
C PHE A 87 -16.35 -9.12 5.29
N SER A 88 -17.28 -9.41 6.19
CA SER A 88 -17.54 -8.58 7.36
C SER A 88 -17.47 -9.40 8.65
N PHE A 89 -16.92 -8.83 9.71
CA PHE A 89 -16.75 -9.51 11.00
C PHE A 89 -16.75 -8.52 12.16
N ARG A 90 -17.18 -8.97 13.34
CA ARG A 90 -17.08 -8.18 14.57
C ARG A 90 -15.63 -8.01 15.02
N ILE A 91 -15.29 -6.85 15.55
CA ILE A 91 -13.95 -6.53 16.07
C ILE A 91 -13.58 -7.53 17.18
N PRO A 92 -12.58 -8.40 16.97
CA PRO A 92 -12.26 -9.46 17.93
C PRO A 92 -11.45 -8.95 19.13
N GLU A 93 -10.62 -7.93 18.92
CA GLU A 93 -9.75 -7.33 19.91
C GLU A 93 -9.57 -5.84 19.59
N LYS A 94 -9.57 -4.98 20.62
CA LYS A 94 -9.40 -3.53 20.46
C LYS A 94 -7.92 -3.18 20.25
N THR A 95 -7.36 -3.61 19.12
CA THR A 95 -5.95 -3.43 18.74
C THR A 95 -5.84 -3.03 17.27
N ALA A 96 -4.74 -2.40 16.86
CA ALA A 96 -4.49 -2.18 15.44
C ALA A 96 -4.35 -3.54 14.72
N MET A 97 -4.97 -3.66 13.55
CA MET A 97 -5.11 -4.92 12.82
C MET A 97 -4.58 -4.82 11.40
N LYS A 98 -3.92 -5.88 10.95
CA LYS A 98 -3.55 -6.10 9.56
C LYS A 98 -4.48 -7.15 8.97
N LEU A 99 -5.10 -6.80 7.84
CA LEU A 99 -5.93 -7.68 7.04
C LEU A 99 -5.18 -8.05 5.78
N VAL A 100 -5.19 -9.33 5.43
CA VAL A 100 -4.54 -9.85 4.22
C VAL A 100 -5.56 -10.67 3.45
N VAL A 101 -5.76 -10.34 2.17
CA VAL A 101 -6.51 -11.17 1.23
C VAL A 101 -5.57 -12.01 0.40
N LEU A 102 -5.87 -13.29 0.25
CA LEU A 102 -5.19 -14.22 -0.64
C LEU A 102 -6.20 -14.75 -1.67
N ALA A 103 -6.03 -14.37 -2.93
CA ALA A 103 -6.93 -14.73 -4.03
C ALA A 103 -6.43 -15.93 -4.86
N GLY A 104 -5.55 -16.78 -4.30
CA GLY A 104 -4.89 -17.88 -5.00
C GLY A 104 -3.69 -17.43 -5.85
N MET A 105 -3.00 -18.36 -6.52
CA MET A 105 -1.89 -18.12 -7.49
C MET A 105 -0.92 -16.94 -7.17
N GLY A 106 -0.62 -16.69 -5.89
CA GLY A 106 0.26 -15.58 -5.47
C GLY A 106 -0.38 -14.18 -5.41
N HIS A 107 -1.68 -14.05 -5.68
CA HIS A 107 -2.42 -12.79 -5.55
C HIS A 107 -2.65 -12.46 -4.07
N ARG A 108 -2.05 -11.36 -3.62
CA ARG A 108 -2.07 -10.92 -2.23
C ARG A 108 -2.34 -9.42 -2.15
N GLY A 109 -3.29 -9.04 -1.32
CA GLY A 109 -3.55 -7.65 -0.94
C GLY A 109 -3.49 -7.50 0.58
N GLU A 110 -3.11 -6.31 1.05
CA GLU A 110 -3.01 -6.03 2.49
C GLU A 110 -3.66 -4.69 2.83
N TRP A 111 -4.27 -4.60 4.01
CA TRP A 111 -4.82 -3.38 4.57
C TRP A 111 -4.51 -3.31 6.06
N THR A 112 -4.30 -2.12 6.61
CA THR A 112 -4.07 -1.94 8.05
C THR A 112 -5.11 -0.97 8.61
N ILE A 113 -5.88 -1.44 9.60
CA ILE A 113 -6.79 -0.61 10.38
C ILE A 113 -6.05 -0.17 11.65
N PRO A 114 -5.81 1.13 11.83
CA PRO A 114 -5.12 1.63 13.01
C PRO A 114 -6.07 1.68 14.22
N LEU A 115 -5.51 1.74 15.43
CA LEU A 115 -6.27 1.60 16.69
C LEU A 115 -7.32 2.70 16.89
N ASP A 116 -7.03 3.90 16.43
CA ASP A 116 -7.85 5.12 16.46
C ASP A 116 -9.13 5.04 15.61
N GLU A 117 -9.17 4.17 14.60
CA GLU A 117 -10.38 3.85 13.84
C GLU A 117 -11.29 2.86 14.58
N ILE A 118 -10.69 1.96 15.38
CA ILE A 118 -11.40 0.92 16.16
C ILE A 118 -11.92 1.46 17.48
N GLN A 119 -11.11 2.29 18.12
CA GLN A 119 -11.49 3.08 19.26
C GLN A 119 -11.38 4.53 18.85
N PRO A 120 -12.45 5.09 18.28
CA PRO A 120 -12.61 6.52 18.30
C PRO A 120 -12.33 6.99 19.71
N SER A 121 -11.26 7.74 19.93
CA SER A 121 -11.15 8.53 21.15
C SER A 121 -12.45 9.35 21.19
N ALA A 122 -13.37 8.90 22.04
CA ALA A 122 -14.37 9.76 22.61
C ALA A 122 -13.52 10.79 23.32
N GLY A 123 -13.43 11.99 22.74
CA GLY A 123 -12.86 13.12 23.45
C GLY A 123 -13.61 13.18 24.78
N GLU A 124 -12.85 12.99 25.85
CA GLU A 124 -13.32 13.06 27.23
C GLU A 124 -14.22 14.29 27.43
N PRO A 125 -15.37 14.14 28.10
CA PRO A 125 -15.92 15.25 28.86
C PRO A 125 -14.86 15.63 29.89
N ALA A 126 -14.20 16.77 29.68
CA ALA A 126 -13.45 17.42 30.72
C ALA A 126 -14.43 17.77 31.85
N GLU A 127 -14.46 16.92 32.86
CA GLU A 127 -15.05 17.20 34.16
C GLU A 127 -14.28 18.39 34.77
N PRO A 128 -14.91 19.54 35.02
CA PRO A 128 -14.24 20.62 35.71
C PRO A 128 -14.16 20.25 37.19
N ALA A 129 -12.95 19.97 37.64
CA ALA A 129 -12.60 19.95 39.05
C ALA A 129 -12.97 21.29 39.71
N ASP A 130 -13.53 21.12 40.90
CA ASP A 130 -13.94 22.08 41.92
C ASP A 130 -12.97 23.27 42.12
N LEU A 131 -13.52 24.49 42.05
CA LEU A 131 -13.04 25.65 42.80
C LEU A 131 -14.25 26.45 43.35
N GLN A 132 -14.51 26.21 44.63
CA GLN A 132 -15.48 26.94 45.47
C GLN A 132 -15.11 28.43 45.64
N LYS A 133 -16.11 29.34 45.54
CA LYS A 133 -16.30 30.45 46.52
C LYS A 133 -17.70 31.13 46.45
N LYS A 134 -18.58 30.74 47.39
CA LYS A 134 -19.31 31.56 48.38
C LYS A 134 -20.35 32.65 47.95
N THR A 135 -21.65 32.30 48.15
CA THR A 135 -22.74 33.07 48.86
C THR A 135 -23.37 34.27 48.11
N VAL A 136 -24.70 34.53 48.00
CA VAL A 136 -25.93 34.22 48.75
C VAL A 136 -27.18 34.35 47.82
N SER A 137 -28.27 33.67 48.20
CA SER A 137 -29.68 34.13 48.15
C SER A 137 -30.57 33.85 46.93
N GLY A 138 -31.71 33.20 47.19
CA GLY A 138 -32.91 33.27 46.35
C GLY A 138 -33.61 31.95 46.10
N SER A 139 -34.71 31.69 46.83
CA SER A 139 -35.60 30.54 46.71
C SER A 139 -36.39 30.50 45.38
N GLU A 140 -36.79 29.28 45.01
CA GLU A 140 -38.10 28.91 44.42
C GLU A 140 -38.28 28.70 42.89
N ILE A 141 -38.31 27.39 42.53
CA ILE A 141 -39.20 26.63 41.62
C ILE A 141 -39.41 27.06 40.13
N LYS A 142 -38.96 26.13 39.26
CA LYS A 142 -39.18 25.81 37.81
C LYS A 142 -40.57 26.22 37.19
N PRO A 143 -40.70 26.65 35.90
CA PRO A 143 -40.61 25.78 34.71
C PRO A 143 -39.87 26.27 33.46
N GLU A 144 -38.98 25.39 32.97
CA GLU A 144 -38.91 24.89 31.59
C GLU A 144 -39.01 25.93 30.45
N ILE A 145 -37.85 26.40 29.99
CA ILE A 145 -37.64 26.83 28.60
C ILE A 145 -36.27 26.27 28.17
N GLU A 146 -36.28 25.60 27.02
CA GLU A 146 -35.16 24.97 26.33
C GLU A 146 -33.88 25.82 26.34
N PRO A 147 -32.68 25.24 26.55
CA PRO A 147 -31.47 25.99 26.31
C PRO A 147 -31.27 26.06 24.80
N ALA A 148 -31.67 27.21 24.25
CA ALA A 148 -31.21 27.68 22.96
C ALA A 148 -29.70 27.44 22.86
N LEU A 149 -29.33 26.71 21.82
CA LEU A 149 -27.97 26.47 21.37
C LEU A 149 -27.17 27.78 21.41
N ASN A 150 -26.37 27.97 22.46
CA ASN A 150 -25.25 28.90 22.44
C ASN A 150 -24.13 28.26 21.59
N LEU A 151 -24.36 28.20 20.29
CA LEU A 151 -23.31 27.87 19.34
C LEU A 151 -22.39 29.09 19.25
N ASN A 152 -21.29 29.05 19.99
CA ASN A 152 -20.12 29.81 19.59
C ASN A 152 -19.73 29.29 18.19
N PRO A 153 -19.91 30.07 17.10
CA PRO A 153 -19.80 29.58 15.73
C PRO A 153 -18.42 28.96 15.43
N ASN A 154 -17.39 29.41 16.14
CA ASN A 154 -16.03 28.91 15.99
C ASN A 154 -15.87 27.48 16.55
N ASN A 155 -16.52 27.17 17.67
CA ASN A 155 -16.47 25.84 18.28
C ASN A 155 -17.27 24.82 17.44
N PHE A 156 -18.35 25.28 16.81
CA PHE A 156 -19.14 24.45 15.88
C PHE A 156 -18.37 24.15 14.59
N GLN A 157 -17.77 25.18 13.97
CA GLN A 157 -16.96 24.99 12.76
C GLN A 157 -15.79 24.04 13.01
N PHE A 158 -15.09 24.20 14.13
CA PHE A 158 -14.00 23.29 14.50
C PHE A 158 -14.47 21.85 14.73
N ALA A 159 -15.58 21.64 15.43
CA ALA A 159 -16.14 20.30 15.63
C ALA A 159 -16.61 19.67 14.32
N LEU A 160 -17.21 20.46 13.43
CA LEU A 160 -17.67 20.02 12.11
C LEU A 160 -16.50 19.66 11.20
N GLU A 161 -15.49 20.52 11.10
CA GLU A 161 -14.29 20.28 10.29
C GLU A 161 -13.53 19.05 10.80
N LYS A 162 -13.37 18.90 12.12
CA LYS A 162 -12.76 17.72 12.73
C LYS A 162 -13.56 16.44 12.49
N ALA A 163 -14.89 16.51 12.53
CA ALA A 163 -15.75 15.36 12.24
C ALA A 163 -15.71 14.99 10.74
N LEU A 164 -15.69 15.98 9.87
CA LEU A 164 -15.64 15.80 8.42
C LEU A 164 -14.29 15.24 7.99
N ASP A 165 -13.18 15.81 8.47
CA ASP A 165 -11.83 15.34 8.16
C ASP A 165 -11.62 13.90 8.65
N ARG A 166 -12.15 13.56 9.83
CA ARG A 166 -12.16 12.19 10.35
C ARG A 166 -12.91 11.20 9.44
N LYS A 167 -13.99 11.63 8.80
CA LYS A 167 -14.80 10.78 7.91
C LYS A 167 -14.28 10.75 6.48
N LEU A 168 -13.66 11.83 6.01
CA LEU A 168 -13.13 11.94 4.66
C LEU A 168 -11.71 11.41 4.54
N SER A 169 -10.90 11.43 5.60
CA SER A 169 -9.53 10.91 5.62
C SER A 169 -9.41 9.49 5.07
N PRO A 170 -10.25 8.51 5.48
CA PRO A 170 -10.24 7.18 4.89
C PRO A 170 -10.52 7.20 3.38
N VAL A 171 -11.47 8.02 2.92
CA VAL A 171 -11.83 8.14 1.49
C VAL A 171 -10.70 8.74 0.67
N ILE A 172 -10.07 9.79 1.17
CA ILE A 172 -8.92 10.44 0.52
C ILE A 172 -7.75 9.46 0.44
N ARG A 173 -7.49 8.70 1.51
CA ARG A 173 -6.46 7.67 1.54
C ARG A 173 -6.75 6.54 0.54
N MET A 174 -8.00 6.08 0.45
CA MET A 174 -8.45 5.12 -0.57
C MET A 174 -8.17 5.62 -1.99
N LEU A 175 -8.52 6.89 -2.28
CA LEU A 175 -8.27 7.50 -3.59
C LEU A 175 -6.78 7.67 -3.90
N ALA A 176 -5.97 8.01 -2.90
CA ALA A 176 -4.53 8.16 -3.06
C ALA A 176 -3.87 6.80 -3.39
N GLU A 177 -4.22 5.74 -2.66
CA GLU A 177 -3.66 4.40 -2.85
C GLU A 177 -4.08 3.75 -4.19
N LEU A 178 -5.29 4.07 -4.68
CA LEU A 178 -5.74 3.69 -6.03
C LEU A 178 -4.99 4.43 -7.14
N ARG A 179 -4.57 5.68 -6.89
CA ARG A 179 -3.90 6.54 -7.87
C ARG A 179 -2.40 6.39 -7.91
N GLU A 180 -1.76 5.75 -6.93
CA GLU A 180 -0.31 5.55 -6.95
C GLU A 180 0.11 4.69 -8.16
N PRO A 181 0.80 5.26 -9.17
CA PRO A 181 1.34 4.50 -10.27
C PRO A 181 2.65 3.86 -9.79
N LYS A 182 2.55 2.67 -9.19
CA LYS A 182 3.73 1.86 -8.81
C LYS A 182 4.20 0.99 -9.98
N GLY A 183 4.47 1.64 -11.11
CA GLY A 183 5.27 1.06 -12.20
C GLY A 183 6.70 1.58 -12.13
N PRO A 184 7.69 0.89 -12.73
CA PRO A 184 9.03 1.45 -12.91
C PRO A 184 8.89 2.79 -13.61
N ALA A 185 9.49 3.84 -13.04
CA ALA A 185 9.39 5.14 -13.65
C ALA A 185 10.19 5.16 -14.96
N ILE A 186 9.80 6.00 -15.90
CA ILE A 186 10.48 6.10 -17.21
C ILE A 186 11.98 6.37 -17.02
N HIS A 187 12.37 7.07 -15.95
CA HIS A 187 13.78 7.31 -15.63
C HIS A 187 14.54 6.05 -15.20
N ASP A 188 13.90 5.07 -14.55
CA ASP A 188 14.53 3.81 -14.16
C ASP A 188 14.89 2.97 -15.40
N ILE A 189 14.00 2.98 -16.40
CA ILE A 189 14.18 2.30 -17.68
C ILE A 189 15.30 2.96 -18.49
N LEU A 190 15.22 4.29 -18.65
CA LEU A 190 16.24 5.06 -19.37
C LEU A 190 17.61 5.00 -18.68
N GLY A 191 17.63 5.01 -17.34
CA GLY A 191 18.84 4.86 -16.53
C GLY A 191 19.50 3.50 -16.73
N GLY A 192 18.72 2.42 -16.69
CA GLY A 192 19.21 1.06 -16.97
C GLY A 192 19.81 0.93 -18.37
N ILE A 193 19.12 1.46 -19.39
CA ILE A 193 19.61 1.50 -20.78
C ILE A 193 20.92 2.30 -20.86
N GLY A 194 20.98 3.47 -20.21
CA GLY A 194 22.17 4.32 -20.16
C GLY A 194 23.39 3.63 -19.55
N TYR A 195 23.20 2.88 -18.46
CA TYR A 195 24.27 2.10 -17.83
C TYR A 195 24.83 1.03 -18.77
N ILE A 196 23.97 0.29 -19.47
CA ILE A 196 24.40 -0.76 -20.40
C ILE A 196 25.25 -0.16 -21.52
N PHE A 197 24.76 0.90 -22.19
CA PHE A 197 25.51 1.56 -23.24
C PHE A 197 26.78 2.24 -22.72
N GLY A 198 26.77 2.79 -21.51
CA GLY A 198 27.93 3.37 -20.85
C GLY A 198 29.04 2.35 -20.64
N PHE A 199 28.74 1.19 -20.03
CA PHE A 199 29.74 0.13 -19.81
C PHE A 199 30.25 -0.47 -21.11
N VAL A 200 29.36 -0.74 -22.08
CA VAL A 200 29.76 -1.26 -23.40
C VAL A 200 30.65 -0.27 -24.14
N GLY A 201 30.30 1.02 -24.11
CA GLY A 201 31.10 2.09 -24.72
C GLY A 201 32.49 2.21 -24.11
N ILE A 202 32.59 2.16 -22.78
CA ILE A 202 33.87 2.18 -22.06
C ILE A 202 34.73 0.96 -22.43
N ALA A 203 34.14 -0.24 -22.43
CA ALA A 203 34.86 -1.46 -22.81
C ALA A 203 35.35 -1.41 -24.26
N ALA A 204 34.52 -0.91 -25.19
CA ALA A 204 34.89 -0.73 -26.59
C ALA A 204 36.03 0.29 -26.76
N TYR A 205 36.01 1.39 -26.01
CA TYR A 205 37.06 2.41 -26.04
C TYR A 205 38.42 1.87 -25.58
N PHE A 206 38.46 1.11 -24.48
CA PHE A 206 39.69 0.49 -24.00
C PHE A 206 40.20 -0.61 -24.96
N ASN A 207 39.29 -1.39 -25.55
CA ASN A 207 39.64 -2.40 -26.54
C ASN A 207 40.23 -1.77 -27.83
N TYR A 208 39.65 -0.65 -28.27
CA TYR A 208 40.17 0.13 -29.40
C TYR A 208 41.56 0.72 -29.11
N ARG A 209 41.77 1.26 -27.90
CA ARG A 209 43.09 1.77 -27.49
C ARG A 209 44.16 0.68 -27.43
N ARG A 210 43.85 -0.50 -26.91
CA ARG A 210 44.80 -1.64 -26.89
C ARG A 210 45.26 -2.03 -28.30
N LYS A 211 44.34 -2.12 -29.26
CA LYS A 211 44.69 -2.44 -30.66
C LYS A 211 45.58 -1.39 -31.34
N LYS A 212 45.53 -0.14 -30.89
CA LYS A 212 46.35 0.96 -31.45
C LYS A 212 47.77 0.99 -30.89
N THR A 213 48.06 0.23 -29.84
CA THR A 213 49.39 0.09 -29.24
C THR A 213 50.14 -1.13 -29.78
N ASP A 214 49.43 -2.08 -30.40
CA ASP A 214 49.99 -3.29 -31.03
C ASP A 214 50.20 -3.15 -32.56
N LEU A 215 50.07 -1.94 -33.10
CA LEU A 215 50.38 -1.54 -34.49
C LEU A 215 51.55 -0.55 -34.47
#